data_AF-A0A842L566-F1
#
_entry.id   AF-A0A842L566-F1
#
_cell.length_a   1.000
_cell.length_b   1.000
_cell.length_c   1.000
_cell.angle_alpha   90.00
_cell.angle_beta   90.00
_cell.angle_gamma   90.00
#
_symmetry.space_group_name_H-M   'P 1'
#
loop_
_entity.id
_entity.type
_entity.pdbx_description
1 polymer ?
#
loop_
_entity_poly.entity_id
_entity_poly.type
_entity_poly.pdbx_seq_one_letter_code
_entity_poly.pdbx_strand_id
1 'polypeptide(L)'
;MRISENLIFLYFMSVSLIGLFFLPVMVFWAPPSASFPWQKYLIFSIFGLICLLGIIAGVFPSKCLKTGKKETWDNIVDIEFKGHHPTCGNFSGHVFQLAGRRYCAGCSGLVIGAIVSIFGTLLYLTNKLAYENGTIIFWLGFTGALLGLIKNRLFKRRLNFLDLSMNVIFVLGAFMLLLGTEKINGSLLIEVYILILILNWIITRTLSPKRTICKHCNLKKMHPHNKNLKK
;
A
#
# COMPACT_ATOMS: atom_id res chain seq x y z
N MET A 1 -14.08 -12.62 -20.70
CA MET A 1 -13.11 -11.64 -20.15
C MET A 1 -12.86 -11.73 -18.63
N ARG A 2 -13.47 -12.65 -17.85
CA ARG A 2 -13.19 -12.83 -16.40
C ARG A 2 -12.01 -13.76 -16.08
N ILE A 3 -11.71 -14.71 -16.97
CA ILE A 3 -10.65 -15.71 -16.75
C ILE A 3 -9.26 -15.08 -16.87
N SER A 4 -9.09 -14.12 -17.79
CA SER A 4 -7.81 -13.40 -17.98
C SER A 4 -7.43 -12.53 -16.78
N GLU A 5 -8.37 -11.81 -16.16
CA GLU A 5 -8.08 -10.94 -14.99
C GLU A 5 -7.62 -11.75 -13.77
N ASN A 6 -8.26 -12.89 -13.50
CA ASN A 6 -7.86 -13.78 -12.40
C ASN A 6 -6.50 -14.43 -12.65
N LEU A 7 -6.21 -14.80 -13.90
CA LEU A 7 -4.93 -15.37 -14.29
C LEU A 7 -3.79 -14.35 -14.13
N ILE A 8 -4.01 -13.11 -14.56
CA ILE A 8 -3.04 -12.01 -14.39
C ILE A 8 -2.76 -11.76 -12.91
N PHE A 9 -3.80 -11.66 -12.07
CA PHE A 9 -3.61 -11.47 -10.63
C PHE A 9 -2.86 -12.64 -9.99
N LEU A 10 -3.21 -13.88 -10.34
CA LEU A 10 -2.54 -15.08 -9.84
C LEU A 10 -1.06 -15.12 -10.25
N TYR A 11 -0.75 -14.73 -11.50
CA TYR A 11 0.61 -14.61 -11.99
C TYR A 11 1.42 -13.63 -11.15
N PHE A 12 0.94 -12.39 -11.00
CA PHE A 12 1.63 -11.35 -10.23
C PHE A 12 1.80 -11.72 -8.74
N MET A 13 0.79 -12.34 -8.12
CA MET A 13 0.89 -12.88 -6.77
C MET A 13 1.95 -13.99 -6.66
N SER A 14 2.00 -14.91 -7.63
CA SER A 14 2.97 -16.02 -7.64
C SER A 14 4.39 -15.49 -7.78
N VAL A 15 4.62 -14.58 -8.73
CA VAL A 15 5.91 -13.89 -8.91
C VAL A 15 6.32 -13.14 -7.65
N SER A 16 5.37 -12.45 -7.00
CA SER A 16 5.63 -11.71 -5.75
C SER A 16 6.07 -12.61 -4.60
N LEU A 17 5.42 -13.77 -4.44
CA LEU A 17 5.76 -14.72 -3.38
C LEU A 17 7.09 -15.42 -3.67
N ILE A 18 7.27 -15.94 -4.89
CA ILE A 18 8.52 -16.59 -5.30
C ILE A 18 9.68 -15.62 -5.14
N GLY A 19 9.52 -14.37 -5.59
CA GLY A 19 10.56 -13.36 -5.45
C GLY A 19 10.87 -13.01 -4.00
N LEU A 20 9.85 -12.91 -3.14
CA LEU A 20 10.08 -12.70 -1.70
C LEU A 20 10.85 -13.88 -1.08
N PHE A 21 10.50 -15.13 -1.38
CA PHE A 21 11.21 -16.31 -0.87
C PHE A 21 12.62 -16.49 -1.46
N PHE A 22 12.86 -15.97 -2.66
CA PHE A 22 14.18 -15.96 -3.27
C PHE A 22 15.11 -14.91 -2.62
N LEU A 23 14.55 -13.84 -2.05
CA LEU A 23 15.32 -12.75 -1.46
C LEU A 23 16.27 -13.18 -0.32
N PRO A 24 15.89 -14.00 0.67
CA PRO A 24 16.83 -14.51 1.67
C PRO A 24 18.00 -15.28 1.05
N VAL A 25 17.75 -16.05 -0.01
CA VAL A 25 18.81 -16.78 -0.72
C VAL A 25 19.82 -15.77 -1.28
N MET A 26 19.35 -14.74 -1.97
CA MET A 26 20.24 -13.69 -2.49
C MET A 26 21.00 -12.97 -1.37
N VAL A 27 20.33 -12.56 -0.30
CA VAL A 27 20.93 -11.74 0.76
C VAL A 27 22.03 -12.49 1.52
N PHE A 28 21.80 -13.76 1.86
CA PHE A 28 22.71 -14.52 2.73
C PHE A 28 23.72 -15.40 1.96
N TRP A 29 23.47 -15.74 0.70
CA TRP A 29 24.40 -16.57 -0.10
C TRP A 29 25.16 -15.79 -1.18
N ALA A 30 24.75 -14.57 -1.54
CA ALA A 30 25.56 -13.76 -2.44
C ALA A 30 26.79 -13.21 -1.71
N PRO A 31 27.96 -13.17 -2.37
CA PRO A 31 29.15 -12.58 -1.77
C PRO A 31 28.90 -11.09 -1.46
N PRO A 32 29.38 -10.57 -0.31
CA PRO A 32 29.27 -9.16 0.00
C PRO A 32 29.94 -8.33 -1.09
N SER A 33 29.23 -7.32 -1.59
CA SER A 33 29.80 -6.37 -2.55
C SER A 33 30.22 -5.07 -1.85
N ALA A 34 31.24 -4.40 -2.37
CA ALA A 34 31.61 -3.08 -1.89
C ALA A 34 30.43 -2.10 -2.06
N SER A 35 29.90 -1.60 -0.93
CA SER A 35 28.83 -0.62 -0.91
C SER A 35 29.37 0.76 -1.30
N PHE A 36 28.71 1.45 -2.24
CA PHE A 36 29.08 2.82 -2.56
C PHE A 36 28.44 3.81 -1.57
N PRO A 37 29.12 4.88 -1.12
CA PRO A 37 28.53 5.85 -0.20
C PRO A 37 27.23 6.51 -0.73
N TRP A 38 27.12 6.70 -2.04
CA TRP A 38 25.94 7.29 -2.69
C TRP A 38 24.78 6.32 -2.88
N GLN A 39 25.02 5.00 -2.80
CA GLN A 39 24.03 3.96 -3.02
C GLN A 39 22.88 4.08 -2.01
N LYS A 40 23.21 4.24 -0.73
CA LYS A 40 22.26 4.48 0.35
C LYS A 40 21.32 5.64 0.01
N TYR A 41 21.87 6.77 -0.43
CA TYR A 41 21.06 7.94 -0.78
C TYR A 41 20.16 7.66 -1.98
N LEU A 42 20.67 7.00 -3.03
CA LEU A 42 19.90 6.70 -4.23
C LEU A 42 18.71 5.78 -3.93
N ILE A 43 18.96 4.62 -3.31
CA ILE A 43 17.95 3.57 -3.10
C ILE A 43 16.84 4.06 -2.18
N PHE A 44 17.21 4.69 -1.06
CA PHE A 44 16.23 5.21 -0.11
C PHE A 44 15.48 6.44 -0.64
N SER A 45 16.08 7.23 -1.53
CA SER A 45 15.35 8.31 -2.23
C SER A 45 14.32 7.76 -3.20
N ILE A 46 14.65 6.71 -3.97
CA ILE A 46 13.69 6.04 -4.86
C ILE A 46 12.55 5.42 -4.04
N PHE A 47 12.87 4.73 -2.95
CA PHE A 47 11.86 4.19 -2.04
C PHE A 47 10.96 5.29 -1.44
N GLY A 48 11.55 6.41 -1.00
CA GLY A 48 10.83 7.58 -0.52
C GLY A 48 9.89 8.17 -1.58
N LEU A 49 10.33 8.26 -2.83
CA LEU A 49 9.51 8.70 -3.96
C LEU A 49 8.33 7.73 -4.21
N ILE A 50 8.57 6.42 -4.19
CA ILE A 50 7.50 5.41 -4.29
C ILE A 50 6.47 5.60 -3.17
N CYS A 51 6.93 5.84 -1.93
CA CYS A 51 6.04 6.11 -0.80
C CYS A 51 5.23 7.40 -0.99
N LEU A 52 5.87 8.48 -1.46
CA LEU A 52 5.20 9.75 -1.74
C LEU A 52 4.13 9.61 -2.82
N LEU A 53 4.45 8.94 -3.92
CA LEU A 53 3.49 8.63 -4.99
C LEU A 53 2.33 7.77 -4.45
N GLY A 54 2.62 6.83 -3.56
CA GLY A 54 1.61 6.03 -2.86
C GLY A 54 0.67 6.89 -2.00
N ILE A 55 1.19 7.88 -1.27
CA ILE A 55 0.39 8.83 -0.48
C ILE A 55 -0.51 9.65 -1.41
N ILE A 56 0.05 10.22 -2.48
CA ILE A 56 -0.70 11.02 -3.45
C ILE A 56 -1.82 10.18 -4.06
N ALA A 57 -1.54 8.94 -4.47
CA ALA A 57 -2.56 8.04 -5.01
C ALA A 57 -3.63 7.64 -3.98
N GLY A 58 -3.26 7.54 -2.70
CA GLY A 58 -4.17 7.21 -1.60
C GLY A 58 -5.09 8.36 -1.19
N VAL A 59 -4.60 9.60 -1.24
CA VAL A 59 -5.34 10.82 -0.87
C VAL A 59 -6.09 11.42 -2.06
N PHE A 60 -5.49 11.44 -3.25
CA PHE A 60 -6.07 12.05 -4.45
C PHE A 60 -6.32 10.98 -5.52
N PRO A 61 -7.40 10.17 -5.40
CA PRO A 61 -7.71 9.20 -6.43
C PRO A 61 -7.95 9.95 -7.75
N SER A 62 -7.22 9.55 -8.79
CA SER A 62 -7.10 10.21 -10.12
C SER A 62 -8.42 10.47 -10.88
N LYS A 63 -9.56 10.12 -10.31
CA LYS A 63 -10.90 10.48 -10.80
C LYS A 63 -11.44 11.79 -10.24
N CYS A 64 -10.89 12.33 -9.15
CA CYS A 64 -11.24 13.67 -8.66
C CYS A 64 -10.70 14.79 -9.56
N LEU A 65 -9.67 14.53 -10.37
CA LEU A 65 -9.07 15.56 -11.24
C LEU A 65 -9.80 15.75 -12.58
N LYS A 66 -10.78 14.88 -12.93
CA LYS A 66 -11.49 14.92 -14.22
C LYS A 66 -12.85 15.64 -14.19
N THR A 67 -13.21 16.30 -13.10
CA THR A 67 -14.46 17.08 -13.04
C THR A 67 -14.24 18.46 -12.46
N GLY A 68 -13.29 19.20 -13.02
CA GLY A 68 -13.23 20.65 -12.86
C GLY A 68 -14.26 21.34 -13.75
N LYS A 69 -15.54 21.23 -13.43
CA LYS A 69 -16.43 22.37 -13.68
C LYS A 69 -16.01 23.41 -12.64
N LYS A 70 -15.52 24.57 -13.11
CA LYS A 70 -15.34 25.76 -12.29
C LYS A 70 -16.68 26.08 -11.64
N GLU A 71 -16.86 25.68 -10.38
CA GLU A 71 -17.79 26.38 -9.50
C GLU A 71 -16.97 27.33 -8.65
N THR A 72 -17.51 28.53 -8.56
CA THR A 72 -16.91 29.78 -8.09
C THR A 72 -16.37 29.68 -6.67
N TRP A 73 -15.24 30.36 -6.48
CA TRP A 73 -14.45 30.47 -5.25
C TRP A 73 -15.15 31.30 -4.17
N ASP A 74 -16.27 30.84 -3.63
CA ASP A 74 -16.85 31.37 -2.40
C ASP A 74 -17.36 30.21 -1.54
N ASN A 75 -16.94 30.17 -0.27
CA ASN A 75 -17.20 29.17 0.77
C ASN A 75 -16.14 28.06 0.92
N ILE A 76 -14.96 28.44 1.41
CA ILE A 76 -13.97 27.54 2.03
C ILE A 76 -14.46 27.19 3.45
N VAL A 77 -15.53 26.41 3.57
CA VAL A 77 -15.80 25.62 4.78
C VAL A 77 -16.40 24.29 4.34
N ASP A 78 -15.70 23.22 4.70
CA ASP A 78 -16.10 21.83 4.57
C ASP A 78 -15.92 21.16 3.18
N ILE A 79 -14.65 20.92 2.84
CA ILE A 79 -14.30 19.83 1.93
C ILE A 79 -14.61 18.52 2.68
N GLU A 80 -15.84 18.06 2.60
CA GLU A 80 -16.30 16.79 3.14
C GLU A 80 -15.63 15.67 2.35
N PHE A 81 -14.55 15.10 2.91
CA PHE A 81 -13.76 14.05 2.28
C PHE A 81 -14.52 12.71 2.32
N LYS A 82 -15.60 12.61 1.53
CA LYS A 82 -16.27 11.35 1.24
C LYS A 82 -15.44 10.65 0.18
N GLY A 83 -14.52 9.78 0.59
CA GLY A 83 -13.84 8.88 -0.34
C GLY A 83 -14.88 8.19 -1.24
N HIS A 84 -14.63 8.12 -2.55
CA HIS A 84 -15.55 7.64 -3.60
C HIS A 84 -15.86 6.13 -3.49
N HIS A 85 -16.39 5.69 -2.36
CA HIS A 85 -16.93 4.35 -2.18
C HIS A 85 -18.42 4.38 -2.55
N PRO A 86 -18.90 3.43 -3.38
CA PRO A 86 -20.33 3.21 -3.50
C PRO A 86 -20.89 2.91 -2.11
N THR A 87 -22.01 3.54 -1.76
CA THR A 87 -22.78 3.27 -0.53
C THR A 87 -23.45 1.89 -0.61
N CYS A 88 -22.63 0.84 -0.63
CA CYS A 88 -23.07 -0.55 -0.65
C CYS A 88 -22.85 -1.17 0.73
N GLY A 89 -23.88 -1.79 1.29
CA GLY A 89 -23.87 -2.37 2.65
C GLY A 89 -22.80 -3.44 2.87
N ASN A 90 -22.19 -3.96 1.80
CA ASN A 90 -21.09 -4.91 1.86
C ASN A 90 -19.71 -4.28 2.16
N PHE A 91 -19.61 -2.94 2.14
CA PHE A 91 -18.39 -2.16 2.39
C PHE A 91 -18.34 -1.48 3.77
N SER A 92 -19.37 -1.66 4.62
CA SER A 92 -19.37 -1.13 5.99
C SER A 92 -18.17 -1.61 6.81
N GLY A 93 -17.67 -2.82 6.54
CA GLY A 93 -16.47 -3.39 7.16
C GLY A 93 -15.14 -2.99 6.51
N HIS A 94 -15.11 -1.97 5.65
CA HIS A 94 -13.86 -1.44 5.04
C HIS A 94 -13.66 0.05 5.35
N VAL A 95 -14.63 0.68 6.00
CA VAL A 95 -14.64 2.09 6.34
C VAL A 95 -14.72 2.22 7.84
N PHE A 96 -13.86 3.05 8.43
CA PHE A 96 -13.99 3.47 9.82
C PHE A 96 -14.37 4.95 9.87
N GLN A 97 -15.06 5.34 10.95
CA GLN A 97 -15.40 6.74 11.20
C GLN A 97 -14.42 7.30 12.23
N LEU A 98 -13.80 8.43 11.89
CA LEU A 98 -12.93 9.18 12.78
C LEU A 98 -13.32 10.65 12.68
N ALA A 99 -13.62 11.30 13.82
CA ALA A 99 -14.02 12.70 13.89
C ALA A 99 -15.15 13.09 12.89
N GLY A 100 -16.17 12.23 12.77
CA GLY A 100 -17.31 12.46 11.86
C GLY A 100 -17.02 12.19 10.37
N ARG A 101 -15.78 11.88 9.99
CA ARG A 101 -15.37 11.60 8.60
C ARG A 101 -15.15 10.11 8.36
N ARG A 102 -15.41 9.63 7.13
CA ARG A 102 -15.33 8.22 6.72
C ARG A 102 -14.04 7.94 5.96
N TYR A 103 -13.21 7.02 6.47
CA TYR A 103 -11.92 6.66 5.89
C TYR A 103 -11.83 5.18 5.53
N CYS A 104 -11.14 4.87 4.43
CA CYS A 104 -10.85 3.50 4.02
C CYS A 104 -9.70 2.93 4.84
N ALA A 105 -9.93 1.86 5.61
CA ALA A 105 -8.87 1.17 6.36
C ALA A 105 -7.70 0.75 5.46
N GLY A 106 -8.01 0.40 4.21
CA GLY A 106 -7.05 0.09 3.17
C GLY A 106 -6.06 1.23 2.90
N CYS A 107 -6.59 2.33 2.37
CA CYS A 107 -5.81 3.50 1.95
C CYS A 107 -5.15 4.20 3.14
N SER A 108 -5.87 4.34 4.26
CA SER A 108 -5.32 4.95 5.48
C SER A 108 -4.11 4.17 5.99
N GLY A 109 -4.15 2.83 5.97
CA GLY A 109 -3.02 2.02 6.43
C GLY A 109 -1.79 2.17 5.53
N LEU A 110 -1.99 2.26 4.20
CA LEU A 110 -0.89 2.52 3.26
C LEU A 110 -0.30 3.92 3.44
N VAL A 111 -1.15 4.94 3.61
CA VAL A 111 -0.71 6.33 3.86
C VAL A 111 0.07 6.43 5.16
N ILE A 112 -0.45 5.85 6.25
CA ILE A 112 0.24 5.83 7.55
C ILE A 112 1.58 5.11 7.42
N GLY A 113 1.60 3.92 6.83
CA GLY A 113 2.84 3.16 6.62
C GLY A 113 3.86 3.93 5.78
N ALA A 114 3.42 4.62 4.74
CA ALA A 114 4.28 5.44 3.88
C ALA A 114 4.85 6.65 4.62
N ILE A 115 4.04 7.37 5.42
CA ILE A 115 4.51 8.50 6.25
C ILE A 115 5.58 8.01 7.23
N VAL A 116 5.31 6.93 7.95
CA VAL A 116 6.27 6.38 8.93
C VAL A 116 7.55 5.91 8.22
N SER A 117 7.44 5.29 7.04
CA SER A 117 8.60 4.81 6.29
C SER A 117 9.43 5.94 5.69
N ILE A 118 8.81 7.04 5.24
CA ILE A 118 9.52 8.26 4.83
C ILE A 118 10.26 8.86 6.01
N PHE A 119 9.60 8.98 7.17
CA PHE A 119 10.24 9.48 8.38
C PHE A 119 11.42 8.60 8.81
N GLY A 120 11.24 7.28 8.83
CA GLY A 120 12.31 6.32 9.09
C GLY A 120 13.46 6.43 8.09
N THR A 121 13.15 6.64 6.82
CA THR A 121 14.14 6.89 5.76
C THR A 121 14.96 8.15 6.04
N LEU A 122 14.31 9.26 6.42
CA LEU A 122 15.01 10.51 6.78
C LEU A 122 15.93 10.32 8.00
N LEU A 123 15.46 9.63 9.04
CA LEU A 123 16.28 9.30 10.20
C LEU A 123 17.48 8.43 9.83
N TYR A 124 17.28 7.46 8.94
CA TYR A 124 18.35 6.59 8.47
C TYR A 124 19.38 7.34 7.60
N LEU A 125 18.94 8.20 6.68
CA LEU A 125 19.83 9.02 5.84
C LEU A 125 20.64 10.04 6.64
N THR A 126 20.09 10.54 7.75
CA THR A 126 20.79 11.46 8.66
C THR A 126 21.63 10.74 9.72
N ASN A 127 21.79 9.42 9.61
CA ASN A 127 22.50 8.56 10.56
C ASN A 127 21.97 8.66 12.01
N LYS A 128 20.73 9.12 12.20
CA LYS A 128 20.05 9.18 13.50
C LYS A 128 19.34 7.88 13.87
N LEU A 129 19.15 6.99 12.91
CA LEU A 129 18.61 5.65 13.14
C LEU A 129 19.76 4.66 13.29
N ALA A 130 20.19 4.43 14.53
CA ALA A 130 21.16 3.39 14.86
C ALA A 130 20.47 2.03 14.89
N TYR A 131 21.05 1.06 14.20
CA TYR A 131 20.65 -0.34 14.33
C TYR A 131 21.84 -1.25 14.10
N GLU A 132 21.99 -2.24 14.97
CA GLU A 132 23.18 -3.09 14.98
C GLU A 132 22.95 -4.41 14.24
N ASN A 133 21.74 -4.97 14.33
CA ASN A 133 21.43 -6.29 13.82
C ASN A 133 20.59 -6.25 12.54
N GLY A 134 21.26 -6.14 11.38
CA GLY A 134 20.63 -6.16 10.06
C GLY A 134 19.80 -7.42 9.80
N THR A 135 20.25 -8.57 10.32
CA THR A 135 19.56 -9.86 10.18
C THR A 135 18.18 -9.87 10.83
N ILE A 136 18.06 -9.36 12.06
CA ILE A 136 16.75 -9.28 12.75
C ILE A 136 15.81 -8.36 11.96
N ILE A 137 16.30 -7.19 11.52
CA ILE A 137 15.49 -6.23 10.77
C ILE A 137 15.05 -6.82 9.43
N PHE A 138 15.94 -7.55 8.74
CA PHE A 138 15.60 -8.25 7.51
C PHE A 138 14.45 -9.25 7.74
N TRP A 139 14.52 -10.09 8.77
CA TRP A 139 13.47 -11.07 9.07
C TRP A 139 12.15 -10.43 9.52
N LEU A 140 12.20 -9.35 10.28
CA LEU A 140 11.02 -8.53 10.59
C LEU A 140 10.40 -7.94 9.31
N GLY A 141 11.25 -7.46 8.40
CA GLY A 141 10.83 -6.97 7.10
C GLY A 141 10.16 -8.05 6.24
N PHE A 142 10.81 -9.21 6.14
CA PHE A 142 10.35 -10.37 5.40
C PHE A 142 8.99 -10.84 5.91
N THR A 143 8.84 -11.03 7.22
CA THR A 143 7.59 -11.46 7.84
C THR A 143 6.49 -10.42 7.65
N GLY A 144 6.79 -9.13 7.80
CA GLY A 144 5.83 -8.05 7.56
C GLY A 144 5.34 -8.00 6.11
N ALA A 145 6.25 -8.11 5.14
CA ALA A 145 5.91 -8.17 3.72
C ALA A 145 5.08 -9.42 3.38
N LEU A 146 5.48 -10.59 3.91
CA LEU A 146 4.79 -11.87 3.70
C LEU A 146 3.36 -11.83 4.25
N LEU A 147 3.18 -11.36 5.48
CA LEU A 147 1.86 -11.19 6.10
C LEU A 147 0.97 -10.25 5.27
N GLY A 148 1.53 -9.13 4.80
CA GLY A 148 0.84 -8.19 3.94
C GLY A 148 0.37 -8.78 2.61
N LEU A 149 1.18 -9.64 1.98
CA LEU A 149 0.84 -10.33 0.74
C LEU A 149 -0.19 -11.45 0.94
N ILE A 150 0.03 -12.32 1.94
CA ILE A 150 -0.83 -13.48 2.21
C ILE A 150 -2.23 -13.06 2.64
N LYS A 151 -2.34 -11.99 3.43
CA LYS A 151 -3.62 -11.52 3.95
C LYS A 151 -4.64 -11.26 2.85
N ASN A 152 -4.20 -10.73 1.71
CA ASN A 152 -5.07 -10.41 0.57
C ASN A 152 -5.84 -11.65 0.06
N ARG A 153 -5.36 -12.86 0.37
CA ARG A 153 -5.97 -14.14 -0.02
C ARG A 153 -6.69 -14.86 1.12
N LEU A 154 -6.11 -14.91 2.33
CA LEU A 154 -6.58 -15.82 3.38
C LEU A 154 -7.66 -15.22 4.30
N PHE A 155 -7.59 -13.93 4.63
CA PHE A 155 -8.51 -13.34 5.59
C PHE A 155 -9.72 -12.72 4.89
N LYS A 156 -10.76 -13.54 4.64
CA LYS A 156 -12.10 -13.04 4.28
C LYS A 156 -12.82 -12.34 5.45
N ARG A 157 -12.29 -12.46 6.68
CA ARG A 157 -12.91 -11.93 7.91
C ARG A 157 -12.64 -10.42 8.05
N ARG A 158 -13.73 -9.64 8.07
CA ARG A 158 -13.76 -8.18 7.90
C ARG A 158 -13.56 -7.44 9.23
N LEU A 159 -12.33 -7.41 9.74
CA LEU A 159 -11.98 -6.54 10.86
C LEU A 159 -11.24 -5.30 10.35
N ASN A 160 -11.90 -4.14 10.42
CA ASN A 160 -11.39 -2.86 9.90
C ASN A 160 -9.99 -2.53 10.44
N PHE A 161 -9.73 -2.84 11.72
CA PHE A 161 -8.45 -2.59 12.35
C PHE A 161 -7.34 -3.50 11.80
N LEU A 162 -7.62 -4.78 11.59
CA LEU A 162 -6.65 -5.70 11.02
C LEU A 162 -6.26 -5.25 9.60
N ASP A 163 -7.23 -4.75 8.81
CA ASP A 163 -7.04 -4.14 7.48
C ASP A 163 -6.10 -2.94 7.49
N LEU A 164 -6.27 -2.06 8.47
CA LEU A 164 -5.37 -0.94 8.68
C LEU A 164 -3.94 -1.42 9.05
N SER A 165 -3.81 -2.19 10.13
CA SER A 165 -2.52 -2.58 10.69
C SER A 165 -1.67 -3.38 9.71
N MET A 166 -2.28 -4.30 8.96
CA MET A 166 -1.54 -5.15 8.01
C MET A 166 -1.02 -4.37 6.80
N ASN A 167 -1.67 -3.26 6.44
CA ASN A 167 -1.16 -2.39 5.39
C ASN A 167 -0.01 -1.52 5.89
N VAL A 168 -0.08 -1.07 7.15
CA VAL A 168 1.05 -0.39 7.80
C VAL A 168 2.25 -1.33 7.88
N ILE A 169 2.05 -2.54 8.43
CA ILE A 169 3.09 -3.59 8.55
C ILE A 169 3.69 -3.95 7.20
N PHE A 170 2.89 -4.02 6.14
CA PHE A 170 3.38 -4.31 4.80
C PHE A 170 4.37 -3.26 4.29
N VAL A 171 4.04 -1.96 4.43
CA VAL A 171 4.91 -0.87 3.97
C VAL A 171 6.17 -0.76 4.84
N LEU A 172 6.01 -0.87 6.16
CA LEU A 172 7.14 -0.95 7.09
C LEU A 172 8.02 -2.16 6.82
N GLY A 173 7.43 -3.29 6.44
CA GLY A 173 8.15 -4.51 6.10
C GLY A 173 9.05 -4.32 4.88
N ALA A 174 8.55 -3.64 3.84
CA ALA A 174 9.36 -3.26 2.68
C ALA A 174 10.53 -2.33 3.05
N PHE A 175 10.29 -1.33 3.92
CA PHE A 175 11.34 -0.46 4.43
C PHE A 175 12.41 -1.23 5.22
N MET A 176 11.99 -2.13 6.12
CA MET A 176 12.89 -2.98 6.90
C MET A 176 13.69 -3.96 6.03
N LEU A 177 13.11 -4.50 4.96
CA LEU A 177 13.84 -5.34 4.00
C LEU A 177 15.00 -4.58 3.35
N LEU A 178 14.78 -3.32 2.93
CA LEU A 178 15.84 -2.47 2.38
C LEU A 178 16.92 -2.17 3.42
N LEU A 179 16.54 -1.78 4.64
CA LEU A 179 17.49 -1.53 5.73
C LEU A 179 18.33 -2.77 6.05
N GLY A 180 17.67 -3.91 6.29
CA GLY A 180 18.36 -5.14 6.63
C GLY A 180 19.31 -5.59 5.52
N THR A 181 18.89 -5.48 4.25
CA THR A 181 19.72 -5.89 3.10
C THR A 181 20.94 -5.02 2.91
N GLU A 182 20.81 -3.69 3.04
CA GLU A 182 21.94 -2.76 2.97
C GLU A 182 22.97 -3.10 4.06
N LYS A 183 22.50 -3.41 5.28
CA LYS A 183 23.38 -3.75 6.39
C LYS A 183 24.07 -5.12 6.26
N ILE A 184 23.37 -6.13 5.73
CA ILE A 184 23.90 -7.50 5.65
C ILE A 184 24.85 -7.66 4.46
N ASN A 185 24.45 -7.17 3.29
CA ASN A 185 25.15 -7.44 2.04
C ASN A 185 25.64 -6.15 1.34
N GLY A 186 24.87 -5.06 1.48
CA GLY A 186 25.21 -3.78 0.84
C GLY A 186 25.21 -3.83 -0.69
N SER A 187 24.57 -4.85 -1.28
CA SER A 187 24.58 -5.07 -2.72
C SER A 187 23.51 -4.27 -3.44
N LEU A 188 23.96 -3.36 -4.31
CA LEU A 188 23.09 -2.55 -5.16
C LEU A 188 22.14 -3.41 -6.00
N LEU A 189 22.62 -4.56 -6.49
CA LEU A 189 21.80 -5.47 -7.29
C LEU A 189 20.62 -6.02 -6.50
N ILE A 190 20.86 -6.44 -5.25
CA ILE A 190 19.81 -6.97 -4.37
C ILE A 190 18.85 -5.85 -3.95
N GLU A 191 19.35 -4.65 -3.66
CA GLU A 191 18.53 -3.49 -3.31
C GLU A 191 17.62 -3.06 -4.47
N VAL A 192 18.14 -2.99 -5.71
CA VAL A 192 17.36 -2.74 -6.92
C VAL A 192 16.32 -3.85 -7.14
N TYR A 193 16.70 -5.11 -6.91
CA TYR A 193 15.77 -6.23 -6.97
C TYR A 193 14.61 -6.07 -5.96
N ILE A 194 14.89 -5.64 -4.73
CA ILE A 194 13.85 -5.33 -3.73
C ILE A 194 12.93 -4.20 -4.21
N LEU A 195 13.47 -3.13 -4.79
CA LEU A 195 12.65 -2.03 -5.35
C LEU A 195 11.73 -2.53 -6.47
N ILE A 196 12.21 -3.40 -7.35
CA ILE A 196 11.40 -4.04 -8.39
C ILE A 196 10.30 -4.91 -7.76
N LEU A 197 10.62 -5.69 -6.72
CA LEU A 197 9.62 -6.46 -5.98
C LEU A 197 8.57 -5.56 -5.32
N ILE A 198 8.95 -4.42 -4.75
CA ILE A 198 8.01 -3.45 -4.17
C ILE A 198 7.04 -2.94 -5.23
N LEU A 199 7.54 -2.55 -6.41
CA LEU A 199 6.68 -2.14 -7.52
C LEU A 199 5.73 -3.26 -7.94
N ASN A 200 6.24 -4.49 -8.02
CA ASN A 200 5.43 -5.66 -8.32
C ASN A 200 4.33 -5.88 -7.27
N TRP A 201 4.64 -5.71 -5.98
CA TRP A 201 3.64 -5.83 -4.91
C TRP A 201 2.57 -4.74 -5.00
N ILE A 202 2.94 -3.51 -5.36
CA ILE A 202 1.98 -2.41 -5.58
C ILE A 202 1.06 -2.75 -6.76
N ILE A 203 1.61 -3.22 -7.88
CA ILE A 203 0.85 -3.66 -9.06
C ILE A 203 -0.11 -4.78 -8.66
N THR A 204 0.38 -5.81 -7.99
CA THR A 204 -0.41 -6.96 -7.52
C THR A 204 -1.60 -6.52 -6.66
N ARG A 205 -1.40 -5.55 -5.77
CA ARG A 205 -2.46 -5.02 -4.89
C ARG A 205 -3.48 -4.17 -5.65
N THR A 206 -3.06 -3.42 -6.65
CA THR A 206 -3.97 -2.60 -7.49
C THR A 206 -4.77 -3.44 -8.50
N LEU A 207 -4.19 -4.55 -8.96
CA LEU A 207 -4.84 -5.53 -9.84
C LEU A 207 -5.79 -6.48 -9.11
N SER A 208 -5.81 -6.47 -7.77
CA SER A 208 -6.71 -7.30 -6.99
C SER A 208 -8.15 -7.14 -7.51
N PRO A 209 -8.88 -8.24 -7.82
CA PRO A 209 -10.14 -8.24 -8.56
C PRO A 209 -11.34 -7.62 -7.82
N LYS A 210 -11.12 -6.65 -6.92
CA LYS A 210 -12.18 -5.88 -6.24
C LYS A 210 -12.95 -4.93 -7.18
N ARG A 211 -12.47 -4.68 -8.41
CA ARG A 211 -13.23 -3.91 -9.43
C ARG A 211 -14.53 -4.60 -9.86
N THR A 212 -14.69 -5.91 -9.68
CA THR A 212 -15.94 -6.62 -10.00
C THR A 212 -17.02 -6.48 -8.94
N ILE A 213 -16.68 -6.04 -7.72
CA ILE A 213 -17.66 -5.75 -6.66
C ILE A 213 -18.44 -4.46 -7.01
N CYS A 214 -17.77 -3.45 -7.60
CA CYS A 214 -18.47 -2.25 -8.10
C CYS A 214 -19.35 -2.53 -9.32
N LYS A 215 -19.00 -3.51 -10.18
CA LYS A 215 -19.87 -3.91 -11.30
C LYS A 215 -21.18 -4.56 -10.84
N HIS A 216 -21.23 -5.14 -9.65
CA HIS A 216 -22.47 -5.65 -9.04
C HIS A 216 -23.29 -4.56 -8.33
N CYS A 217 -22.76 -3.34 -8.16
CA CYS A 217 -23.53 -2.20 -7.64
C CYS A 217 -24.43 -1.55 -8.70
N ASN A 218 -24.50 -2.08 -9.92
CA ASN A 218 -25.27 -1.46 -11.00
C ASN A 218 -26.76 -1.82 -11.06
N LEU A 219 -27.37 -2.52 -10.08
CA LEU A 219 -28.80 -2.87 -10.15
C LEU A 219 -29.48 -3.07 -8.78
N LYS A 220 -29.54 -2.04 -7.91
CA LYS A 220 -30.64 -1.79 -6.94
C LYS A 220 -30.21 -0.74 -5.92
N LYS A 221 -30.37 0.55 -6.26
CA LYS A 221 -30.70 1.64 -5.32
C LYS A 221 -30.97 2.94 -6.08
N MET A 222 -31.84 2.86 -7.08
CA MET A 222 -32.82 3.93 -7.30
C MET A 222 -34.15 3.35 -6.81
N HIS A 223 -34.36 3.34 -5.49
CA HIS A 223 -35.71 3.40 -4.98
C HIS A 223 -36.00 4.89 -4.78
N PRO A 224 -37.04 5.45 -5.42
CA PRO A 224 -37.38 6.84 -5.24
C PRO A 224 -37.76 7.02 -3.78
N HIS A 225 -37.11 7.97 -3.10
CA HIS A 225 -37.54 8.39 -1.78
C HIS A 225 -38.89 9.10 -1.97
N ASN A 226 -39.94 8.33 -1.76
CA ASN A 226 -41.27 8.71 -1.31
C ASN A 226 -41.43 10.21 -1.01
N LYS A 227 -41.94 10.96 -2.00
CA LYS A 227 -42.66 12.22 -1.77
C LYS A 227 -44.15 11.91 -1.81
N ASN A 228 -44.65 11.26 -0.76
CA ASN A 228 -46.07 11.24 -0.40
C ASN A 228 -46.17 11.33 1.12
N LEU A 229 -46.07 12.57 1.62
CA LEU A 229 -46.78 13.03 2.81
C LEU A 229 -47.80 14.04 2.25
N LYS A 230 -49.04 13.59 2.00
CA LYS A 230 -50.22 13.80 2.88
C LYS A 230 -50.41 15.30 3.16
N LYS A 231 -51.28 15.93 2.38
CA LYS A 231 -52.70 16.23 2.70
C LYS A 231 -52.81 17.54 3.47
#